data_AF-A0A358DQ56-F1
#
_entry.id   AF-A0A358DQ56-F1
#
_cell.length_a   1.000
_cell.length_b   1.000
_cell.length_c   1.000
_cell.angle_alpha   90.00
_cell.angle_beta   90.00
_cell.angle_gamma   90.00
#
_symmetry.space_group_name_H-M   'P 1'
#
loop_
_entity.id
_entity.type
_entity.pdbx_description
1 polymer ?
#
loop_
_entity_poly.entity_id
_entity_poly.type
_entity_poly.pdbx_seq_one_letter_code
_entity_poly.pdbx_strand_id
1 'polypeptide(L)'
;PACELDAAYCACAEAPDWRLEDFQTASERNGETYGLQELFAEGKVVIVSFFFGGCDACHQQMAAMQIMQDKLHAQGYTDVQFITINQKEYSTESAQAEYFRRRTSIVCSTGDYPSCGDDGKVTVTFPLFQDTVEGGGWASHQGQKDDIFIYRADGRLHRFFGALERENPAERQDPKLALEANPDNFRLLERAIQSAFGVQACNEDSDCSETGGWCRLPDGICGGEGVCAPRPLESEVTQCWETLMPQPVCGCNGETYLNRCALEAAGTSLRYTGTCQ
;
A
#
# COMPACT_ATOMS: atom_id res chain seq x y z
N PRO A 1 -6.68 -15.08 -9.83
CA PRO A 1 -6.41 -14.09 -10.88
C PRO A 1 -7.02 -12.74 -10.52
N ALA A 2 -6.22 -11.78 -10.04
CA ALA A 2 -6.75 -10.43 -9.80
C ALA A 2 -5.76 -9.26 -9.97
N CYS A 3 -4.43 -9.42 -9.88
CA CYS A 3 -3.50 -8.34 -10.30
C CYS A 3 -2.44 -8.81 -11.34
N GLU A 4 -2.46 -10.09 -11.76
CA GLU A 4 -1.51 -10.62 -12.77
C GLU A 4 -1.94 -10.42 -14.23
N LEU A 5 -3.17 -9.98 -14.49
CA LEU A 5 -3.69 -9.92 -15.87
C LEU A 5 -4.03 -8.50 -16.36
N ASP A 6 -4.15 -7.52 -15.47
CA ASP A 6 -4.38 -6.14 -15.86
C ASP A 6 -3.94 -5.18 -14.75
N ALA A 7 -3.02 -4.26 -15.03
CA ALA A 7 -2.66 -3.17 -14.11
C ALA A 7 -3.88 -2.32 -13.74
N ALA A 8 -4.92 -2.36 -14.58
CA ALA A 8 -6.17 -1.66 -14.40
C ALA A 8 -7.15 -2.35 -13.43
N TYR A 9 -6.82 -3.53 -12.91
CA TYR A 9 -7.74 -4.28 -12.03
C TYR A 9 -7.74 -3.80 -10.57
N CYS A 10 -6.75 -2.99 -10.18
CA CYS A 10 -6.36 -2.85 -8.78
C CYS A 10 -6.60 -1.44 -8.21
N ALA A 11 -7.11 -0.47 -8.99
CA ALA A 11 -7.60 0.80 -8.44
C ALA A 11 -8.95 0.58 -7.74
N CYS A 12 -9.02 0.86 -6.44
CA CYS A 12 -10.22 0.76 -5.58
C CYS A 12 -10.64 -0.63 -5.07
N ALA A 13 -9.82 -1.68 -5.25
CA ALA A 13 -10.08 -2.96 -4.58
C ALA A 13 -9.99 -2.78 -3.06
N GLU A 14 -10.93 -3.39 -2.32
CA GLU A 14 -10.85 -3.42 -0.85
C GLU A 14 -9.68 -4.31 -0.42
N ALA A 15 -8.96 -3.86 0.61
CA ALA A 15 -7.94 -4.65 1.25
C ALA A 15 -8.52 -5.98 1.77
N PRO A 16 -7.81 -7.11 1.62
CA PRO A 16 -8.28 -8.37 2.17
C PRO A 16 -8.36 -8.31 3.69
N ASP A 17 -9.26 -9.11 4.26
CA ASP A 17 -9.42 -9.28 5.70
C ASP A 17 -8.63 -10.51 6.15
N TRP A 18 -7.53 -10.29 6.85
CA TRP A 18 -6.72 -11.30 7.51
C TRP A 18 -6.24 -10.77 8.85
N ARG A 19 -5.93 -11.68 9.77
CA ARG A 19 -5.35 -11.34 11.08
C ARG A 19 -4.13 -12.21 11.31
N LEU A 20 -2.98 -11.57 11.52
CA LEU A 20 -1.70 -12.24 11.72
C LEU A 20 -1.00 -11.66 12.95
N GLU A 21 -0.11 -12.45 13.55
CA GLU A 21 0.74 -12.00 14.66
C GLU A 21 1.84 -11.09 14.13
N ASP A 22 1.98 -9.91 14.72
CA ASP A 22 3.15 -9.05 14.53
C ASP A 22 4.29 -9.52 15.46
N PHE A 23 5.34 -10.08 14.89
CA PHE A 23 6.49 -10.59 15.65
C PHE A 23 7.65 -9.58 15.72
N GLN A 24 7.48 -8.35 15.20
CA GLN A 24 8.52 -7.33 15.21
C GLN A 24 8.73 -6.78 16.62
N THR A 25 9.85 -7.12 17.24
CA THR A 25 10.17 -6.67 18.62
C THR A 25 10.27 -5.15 18.81
N ALA A 26 10.49 -4.39 17.73
CA ALA A 26 10.57 -2.93 17.76
C ALA A 26 9.26 -2.21 17.37
N SER A 27 8.20 -2.94 17.01
CA SER A 27 6.91 -2.35 16.65
C SER A 27 6.08 -2.05 17.90
N GLU A 28 5.12 -1.13 17.78
CA GLU A 28 4.23 -0.76 18.88
C GLU A 28 3.36 -1.92 19.36
N ARG A 29 2.98 -2.82 18.45
CA ARG A 29 2.03 -3.93 18.68
C ARG A 29 2.69 -5.31 18.66
N ASN A 30 3.97 -5.38 19.00
CA ASN A 30 4.70 -6.65 19.09
C ASN A 30 3.94 -7.69 19.93
N GLY A 31 3.69 -8.87 19.34
CA GLY A 31 2.96 -9.99 19.93
C GLY A 31 1.43 -9.92 19.82
N GLU A 32 0.88 -8.84 19.26
CA GLU A 32 -0.56 -8.74 19.01
C GLU A 32 -0.96 -9.39 17.67
N THR A 33 -2.21 -9.85 17.58
CA THR A 33 -2.80 -10.38 16.34
C THR A 33 -3.84 -9.42 15.78
N TYR A 34 -3.51 -8.79 14.66
CA TYR A 34 -4.35 -7.77 14.01
C TYR A 34 -4.16 -7.78 12.49
N GLY A 35 -4.97 -6.98 11.79
CA GLY A 35 -4.99 -6.92 10.34
C GLY A 35 -4.85 -5.50 9.81
N LEU A 36 -5.15 -5.35 8.53
CA LEU A 36 -5.14 -4.06 7.85
C LEU A 36 -6.27 -3.15 8.36
N GLN A 37 -7.38 -3.73 8.80
CA GLN A 37 -8.57 -3.02 9.25
C GLN A 37 -8.30 -2.16 10.48
N GLU A 38 -7.51 -2.64 11.45
CA GLU A 38 -7.08 -1.82 12.58
C GLU A 38 -6.19 -0.65 12.15
N LEU A 39 -5.27 -0.87 11.21
CA LEU A 39 -4.41 0.19 10.69
C LEU A 39 -5.22 1.26 9.94
N PHE A 40 -6.22 0.86 9.16
CA PHE A 40 -7.13 1.80 8.49
C PHE A 40 -8.01 2.56 9.48
N ALA A 41 -8.47 1.92 10.55
CA ALA A 41 -9.22 2.59 11.61
C ALA A 41 -8.41 3.68 12.32
N GLU A 42 -7.08 3.57 12.31
CA GLU A 42 -6.14 4.59 12.78
C GLU A 42 -5.78 5.64 11.71
N GLY A 43 -6.37 5.55 10.53
CA GLY A 43 -6.12 6.49 9.43
C GLY A 43 -4.81 6.23 8.67
N LYS A 44 -4.21 5.04 8.79
CA LYS A 44 -2.91 4.75 8.16
C LYS A 44 -3.02 4.52 6.66
N VAL A 45 -2.10 5.10 5.90
CA VAL A 45 -1.78 4.65 4.54
C VAL A 45 -0.79 3.50 4.66
N VAL A 46 -1.22 2.30 4.26
CA VAL A 46 -0.49 1.06 4.55
C VAL A 46 0.22 0.55 3.32
N ILE A 47 1.53 0.30 3.42
CA ILE A 47 2.34 -0.30 2.36
C ILE A 47 2.65 -1.73 2.76
N VAL A 48 2.05 -2.68 2.04
CA VAL A 48 2.18 -4.12 2.30
C VAL A 48 3.21 -4.72 1.36
N SER A 49 4.17 -5.46 1.90
CA SER A 49 5.12 -6.26 1.13
C SER A 49 5.21 -7.72 1.61
N PHE A 50 5.77 -8.56 0.75
CA PHE A 50 5.81 -10.02 0.95
C PHE A 50 7.26 -10.53 0.85
N PHE A 51 7.79 -11.00 1.99
CA PHE A 51 9.19 -11.44 2.10
C PHE A 51 9.33 -12.71 2.93
N PHE A 52 10.55 -13.26 2.98
CA PHE A 52 10.90 -14.33 3.90
C PHE A 52 12.29 -14.16 4.52
N GLY A 53 12.46 -14.63 5.76
CA GLY A 53 13.66 -14.37 6.56
C GLY A 53 14.97 -14.94 6.01
N GLY A 54 14.92 -15.96 5.16
CA GLY A 54 16.11 -16.56 4.54
C GLY A 54 16.72 -15.78 3.37
N CYS A 55 16.20 -14.62 3.00
CA CYS A 55 16.49 -13.93 1.74
C CYS A 55 17.24 -12.59 1.94
N ASP A 56 18.51 -12.53 1.56
CA ASP A 56 19.34 -11.31 1.72
C ASP A 56 18.78 -10.10 0.97
N ALA A 57 18.31 -10.29 -0.26
CA ALA A 57 17.68 -9.22 -1.03
C ALA A 57 16.41 -8.68 -0.34
N CYS A 58 15.66 -9.53 0.35
CA CYS A 58 14.46 -9.14 1.08
C CYS A 58 14.82 -8.24 2.27
N HIS A 59 15.91 -8.56 2.97
CA HIS A 59 16.45 -7.72 4.04
C HIS A 59 16.90 -6.35 3.52
N GLN A 60 17.54 -6.30 2.36
CA GLN A 60 17.90 -5.03 1.73
C GLN A 60 16.68 -4.21 1.29
N GLN A 61 15.65 -4.85 0.72
CA GLN A 61 14.38 -4.18 0.41
C GLN A 61 13.74 -3.57 1.65
N MET A 62 13.62 -4.33 2.74
CA MET A 62 13.01 -3.83 3.98
C MET A 62 13.78 -2.65 4.58
N ALA A 63 15.12 -2.64 4.48
CA ALA A 63 15.88 -1.47 4.90
C ALA A 63 15.62 -0.25 4.02
N ALA A 64 15.50 -0.42 2.70
CA ALA A 64 15.12 0.66 1.81
C ALA A 64 13.70 1.16 2.14
N MET A 65 12.76 0.27 2.46
CA MET A 65 11.41 0.61 2.91
C MET A 65 11.44 1.36 4.25
N GLN A 66 12.27 0.95 5.21
CA GLN A 66 12.43 1.67 6.48
C GLN A 66 12.97 3.09 6.25
N ILE A 67 14.01 3.25 5.41
CA ILE A 67 14.51 4.58 5.02
C ILE A 67 13.39 5.40 4.38
N MET A 68 12.56 4.79 3.54
CA MET A 68 11.43 5.47 2.91
C MET A 68 10.39 5.92 3.94
N GLN A 69 10.07 5.09 4.93
CA GLN A 69 9.17 5.47 6.02
C GLN A 69 9.71 6.66 6.79
N ASP A 70 10.98 6.60 7.21
CA ASP A 70 11.67 7.68 7.92
C ASP A 70 11.64 8.98 7.11
N LYS A 71 11.91 8.89 5.81
CA LYS A 71 11.90 10.04 4.89
C LYS A 71 10.50 10.64 4.75
N LEU A 72 9.47 9.81 4.58
CA LEU A 72 8.08 10.25 4.45
C LEU A 72 7.57 10.90 5.75
N HIS A 73 7.90 10.31 6.90
CA HIS A 73 7.59 10.88 8.22
C HIS A 73 8.27 12.24 8.41
N ALA A 74 9.55 12.37 8.03
CA ALA A 74 10.26 13.65 8.08
C ALA A 74 9.67 14.71 7.12
N GLN A 75 8.99 14.30 6.07
CA GLN A 75 8.24 15.17 5.14
C GLN A 75 6.83 15.51 5.63
N GLY A 76 6.39 14.97 6.77
CA GLY A 76 5.07 15.21 7.37
C GLY A 76 4.00 14.15 7.07
N TYR A 77 4.32 13.12 6.29
CA TYR A 77 3.41 11.99 6.02
C TYR A 77 3.47 10.96 7.16
N THR A 78 3.15 11.37 8.40
CA THR A 78 3.33 10.56 9.62
C THR A 78 2.40 9.35 9.73
N ASP A 79 1.33 9.30 8.95
CA ASP A 79 0.39 8.18 8.92
C ASP A 79 0.74 7.11 7.87
N VAL A 80 1.92 7.21 7.25
CA VAL A 80 2.49 6.12 6.45
C VAL A 80 2.91 4.97 7.37
N GLN A 81 2.41 3.77 7.10
CA GLN A 81 2.81 2.54 7.80
C GLN A 81 3.25 1.49 6.79
N PHE A 82 4.54 1.18 6.76
CA PHE A 82 5.03 -0.01 6.07
C PHE A 82 4.75 -1.24 6.92
N ILE A 83 4.46 -2.37 6.27
CA ILE A 83 4.38 -3.68 6.90
C ILE A 83 4.99 -4.73 5.96
N THR A 84 5.46 -5.83 6.52
CA THR A 84 5.87 -7.00 5.75
C THR A 84 5.19 -8.24 6.29
N ILE A 85 4.68 -9.09 5.39
CA ILE A 85 4.15 -10.40 5.73
C ILE A 85 5.21 -11.46 5.41
N ASN A 86 5.75 -12.10 6.46
CA ASN A 86 6.69 -13.21 6.37
C ASN A 86 5.98 -14.47 5.87
N GLN A 87 6.61 -15.15 4.91
CA GLN A 87 6.05 -16.36 4.31
C GLN A 87 5.84 -17.47 5.35
N LYS A 88 4.73 -18.22 5.23
CA LYS A 88 4.32 -19.25 6.20
C LYS A 88 5.36 -20.36 6.43
N GLU A 89 6.16 -20.71 5.41
CA GLU A 89 7.23 -21.70 5.51
C GLU A 89 8.37 -21.25 6.46
N TYR A 90 8.46 -19.95 6.77
CA TYR A 90 9.50 -19.35 7.61
C TYR A 90 8.97 -18.94 9.00
N SER A 91 8.05 -19.72 9.55
CA SER A 91 7.34 -19.44 10.82
C SER A 91 8.06 -19.86 12.10
N THR A 92 9.18 -20.56 12.02
CA THR A 92 9.94 -20.95 13.23
C THR A 92 10.59 -19.73 13.87
N GLU A 93 10.74 -19.73 15.20
CA GLU A 93 11.46 -18.69 15.95
C GLU A 93 12.87 -18.46 15.37
N SER A 94 13.57 -19.52 14.98
CA SER A 94 14.89 -19.41 14.34
C SER A 94 14.86 -18.68 13.00
N ALA A 95 13.83 -18.91 12.18
CA ALA A 95 13.66 -18.28 10.88
C ALA A 95 13.24 -16.81 11.02
N GLN A 96 12.32 -16.52 11.94
CA GLN A 96 11.94 -15.16 12.29
C GLN A 96 13.12 -14.38 12.86
N ALA A 97 13.95 -15.02 13.71
CA ALA A 97 15.15 -14.40 14.25
C ALA A 97 16.20 -14.01 13.19
N GLU A 98 16.12 -14.51 11.95
CA GLU A 98 16.96 -14.02 10.85
C GLU A 98 16.65 -12.56 10.49
N TYR A 99 15.40 -12.10 10.64
CA TYR A 99 15.02 -10.69 10.44
C TYR A 99 15.74 -9.74 11.40
N PHE A 100 15.98 -10.19 12.64
CA PHE A 100 16.65 -9.36 13.65
C PHE A 100 18.17 -9.50 13.62
N ARG A 101 18.68 -10.68 13.23
CA ARG A 101 20.12 -10.98 13.20
C ARG A 101 20.80 -10.43 11.96
N ARG A 102 20.12 -10.39 10.82
CA ARG A 102 20.66 -9.84 9.58
C ARG A 102 20.48 -8.33 9.56
N ARG A 103 21.31 -7.60 10.33
CA ARG A 103 21.40 -6.14 10.17
C ARG A 103 21.76 -5.83 8.72
N THR A 104 20.89 -5.07 8.09
CA THR A 104 20.86 -4.84 6.65
C THR A 104 22.12 -4.11 6.19
N SER A 105 22.57 -4.39 4.97
CA SER A 105 23.84 -3.90 4.43
C SER A 105 23.74 -2.49 3.82
N ILE A 106 22.58 -1.82 3.92
CA ILE A 106 22.47 -0.44 3.48
C ILE A 106 23.24 0.42 4.49
N VAL A 107 24.43 0.85 4.06
CA VAL A 107 25.28 1.74 4.85
C VAL A 107 24.63 3.11 4.88
N CYS A 108 24.40 3.62 6.08
CA CYS A 108 23.93 4.97 6.35
C CYS A 108 24.90 5.66 7.31
N SER A 109 24.89 6.98 7.33
CA SER A 109 25.62 7.78 8.31
C SER A 109 24.70 8.12 9.48
N THR A 110 25.23 8.10 10.70
CA THR A 110 24.49 8.48 11.90
C THR A 110 23.88 9.88 11.72
N GLY A 111 22.56 9.98 11.86
CA GLY A 111 21.81 11.21 11.65
C GLY A 111 21.17 11.36 10.26
N ASP A 112 21.46 10.46 9.31
CA ASP A 112 20.78 10.46 8.00
C ASP A 112 19.27 10.18 8.15
N TYR A 113 18.94 9.18 9.00
CA TYR A 113 17.58 8.74 9.30
C TYR A 113 17.46 8.28 10.75
N PRO A 114 16.29 8.39 11.41
CA PRO A 114 16.05 7.87 12.76
C PRO A 114 16.37 6.37 12.91
N SER A 115 16.18 5.56 11.86
CA SER A 115 16.48 4.12 11.87
C SER A 115 17.95 3.77 11.65
N CYS A 116 18.81 4.76 11.37
CA CYS A 116 20.24 4.53 11.19
C CYS A 116 20.95 4.41 12.54
N GLY A 117 21.44 3.21 12.86
CA GLY A 117 22.18 2.95 14.09
C GLY A 117 23.61 3.50 14.07
N ASP A 118 24.24 3.54 15.25
CA ASP A 118 25.64 3.94 15.43
C ASP A 118 26.63 3.00 14.70
N ASP A 119 26.20 1.80 14.33
CA ASP A 119 26.97 0.86 13.52
C ASP A 119 26.87 1.13 12.01
N GLY A 120 26.21 2.23 11.62
CA GLY A 120 26.03 2.64 10.23
C GLY A 120 25.08 1.74 9.43
N LYS A 121 24.14 1.08 10.13
CA LYS A 121 23.17 0.16 9.53
C LYS A 121 21.75 0.55 9.87
N VAL A 122 20.84 0.26 8.93
CA VAL A 122 19.41 0.51 9.09
C VAL A 122 18.77 -0.60 9.92
N THR A 123 18.01 -0.21 10.94
CA THR A 123 17.17 -1.10 11.76
C THR A 123 15.71 -1.02 11.32
N VAL A 124 15.12 -2.14 10.91
CA VAL A 124 13.70 -2.23 10.58
C VAL A 124 12.87 -2.24 11.87
N THR A 125 11.91 -1.33 11.96
CA THR A 125 11.07 -1.10 13.15
C THR A 125 9.58 -1.22 12.86
N PHE A 126 9.19 -1.18 11.59
CA PHE A 126 7.80 -1.36 11.19
C PHE A 126 7.33 -2.82 11.38
N PRO A 127 6.01 -3.06 11.56
CA PRO A 127 5.45 -4.39 11.82
C PRO A 127 5.87 -5.47 10.83
N LEU A 128 6.19 -6.65 11.37
CA LEU A 128 6.48 -7.86 10.61
C LEU A 128 5.47 -8.92 11.00
N PHE A 129 4.56 -9.26 10.09
CA PHE A 129 3.51 -10.23 10.34
C PHE A 129 3.94 -11.64 9.96
N GLN A 130 3.61 -12.64 10.77
CA GLN A 130 3.82 -14.04 10.42
C GLN A 130 2.61 -14.61 9.68
N ASP A 131 2.75 -14.99 8.41
CA ASP A 131 1.68 -15.69 7.70
C ASP A 131 1.45 -17.11 8.22
N THR A 132 0.21 -17.58 8.10
CA THR A 132 -0.23 -18.92 8.45
C THR A 132 -1.21 -19.43 7.38
N VAL A 133 -1.47 -20.75 7.35
CA VAL A 133 -2.46 -21.32 6.42
C VAL A 133 -3.87 -20.75 6.67
N GLU A 134 -4.21 -20.49 7.94
CA GLU A 134 -5.53 -20.00 8.35
C GLU A 134 -5.67 -18.48 8.20
N GLY A 135 -4.62 -17.72 8.54
CA GLY A 135 -4.60 -16.26 8.42
C GLY A 135 -4.44 -15.80 6.97
N GLY A 136 -3.65 -16.52 6.17
CA GLY A 136 -3.69 -16.44 4.72
C GLY A 136 -3.30 -15.09 4.10
N GLY A 137 -2.41 -14.31 4.72
CA GLY A 137 -2.03 -12.98 4.24
C GLY A 137 -1.42 -13.01 2.84
N TRP A 138 -0.57 -13.98 2.50
CA TRP A 138 -0.07 -14.13 1.13
C TRP A 138 -1.17 -14.56 0.15
N ALA A 139 -1.98 -15.54 0.57
CA ALA A 139 -3.02 -16.13 -0.28
C ALA A 139 -4.15 -15.14 -0.60
N SER A 140 -4.55 -14.32 0.37
CA SER A 140 -5.63 -13.34 0.24
C SER A 140 -5.25 -12.19 -0.70
N HIS A 141 -3.98 -11.79 -0.69
CA HIS A 141 -3.46 -10.79 -1.63
C HIS A 141 -3.12 -11.39 -3.00
N GLN A 142 -2.98 -12.72 -3.10
CA GLN A 142 -2.41 -13.39 -4.28
C GLN A 142 -1.04 -12.79 -4.67
N GLY A 143 -0.29 -12.30 -3.68
CA GLY A 143 0.98 -11.61 -3.87
C GLY A 143 2.13 -12.59 -4.09
N GLN A 144 3.12 -12.13 -4.85
CA GLN A 144 4.41 -12.78 -4.99
C GLN A 144 5.48 -12.08 -4.14
N LYS A 145 6.65 -12.71 -4.02
CA LYS A 145 7.82 -12.08 -3.40
C LYS A 145 8.16 -10.78 -4.14
N ASP A 146 8.50 -9.73 -3.40
CA ASP A 146 8.85 -8.39 -3.90
C ASP A 146 7.67 -7.58 -4.49
N ASP A 147 6.44 -8.06 -4.36
CA ASP A 147 5.24 -7.28 -4.64
C ASP A 147 5.00 -6.24 -3.54
N ILE A 148 4.53 -5.05 -3.93
CA ILE A 148 4.18 -3.96 -3.02
C ILE A 148 2.77 -3.47 -3.32
N PHE A 149 1.93 -3.43 -2.28
CA PHE A 149 0.58 -2.86 -2.33
C PHE A 149 0.54 -1.60 -1.50
N ILE A 150 -0.03 -0.53 -2.04
CA ILE A 150 -0.25 0.73 -1.32
C ILE A 150 -1.75 0.86 -1.09
N TYR A 151 -2.18 0.81 0.16
CA TYR A 151 -3.56 1.04 0.55
C TYR A 151 -3.73 2.45 1.13
N ARG A 152 -4.79 3.14 0.70
CA ARG A 152 -5.23 4.40 1.31
C ARG A 152 -5.78 4.13 2.72
N ALA A 153 -5.91 5.18 3.51
CA ALA A 153 -6.51 5.12 4.86
C ALA A 153 -7.96 4.62 4.89
N ASP A 154 -8.69 4.69 3.77
CA ASP A 154 -10.05 4.14 3.65
C ASP A 154 -10.07 2.63 3.30
N GLY A 155 -8.91 1.96 3.36
CA GLY A 155 -8.77 0.52 3.14
C GLY A 155 -8.76 0.10 1.68
N ARG A 156 -8.60 1.05 0.75
CA ARG A 156 -8.59 0.75 -0.69
C ARG A 156 -7.21 0.75 -1.30
N LEU A 157 -7.02 -0.17 -2.23
CA LEU A 157 -5.80 -0.26 -3.01
C LEU A 157 -5.68 1.00 -3.89
N HIS A 158 -4.61 1.75 -3.64
CA HIS A 158 -4.19 2.94 -4.38
C HIS A 158 -3.32 2.55 -5.56
N ARG A 159 -2.33 1.68 -5.31
CA ARG A 159 -1.40 1.21 -6.34
C ARG A 159 -0.80 -0.13 -5.96
N PHE A 160 -0.54 -0.95 -6.98
CA PHE A 160 0.17 -2.22 -6.86
C PHE A 160 1.43 -2.16 -7.72
N PHE A 161 2.53 -2.71 -7.22
CA PHE A 161 3.77 -2.88 -7.96
C PHE A 161 4.12 -4.36 -8.00
N GLY A 162 3.69 -5.05 -9.05
CA GLY A 162 3.96 -6.47 -9.29
C GLY A 162 5.11 -6.74 -10.25
N ALA A 163 5.43 -8.02 -10.46
CA ALA A 163 6.45 -8.46 -11.41
C ALA A 163 6.15 -8.12 -12.89
N LEU A 164 4.87 -8.05 -13.29
CA LEU A 164 4.45 -7.89 -14.69
C LEU A 164 4.33 -6.44 -15.19
N GLU A 165 4.23 -5.44 -14.29
CA GLU A 165 4.31 -4.02 -14.69
C GLU A 165 5.73 -3.60 -15.14
N ARG A 166 6.68 -4.54 -15.15
CA ARG A 166 8.12 -4.30 -15.33
C ARG A 166 8.67 -4.82 -16.65
N GLU A 167 7.82 -5.14 -17.62
CA GLU A 167 8.25 -5.50 -18.97
C GLU A 167 8.55 -4.26 -19.83
N ASN A 168 9.81 -3.81 -19.82
CA ASN A 168 10.41 -3.27 -21.03
C ASN A 168 10.80 -4.47 -21.92
N PRO A 169 10.16 -4.68 -23.09
CA PRO A 169 10.52 -5.79 -23.98
C PRO A 169 11.99 -5.77 -24.41
N ALA A 170 12.65 -4.61 -24.32
CA ALA A 170 14.03 -4.40 -24.75
C ALA A 170 15.08 -4.78 -23.69
N GLU A 171 14.77 -4.81 -22.39
CA GLU A 171 15.83 -4.80 -21.36
C GLU A 171 15.97 -6.08 -20.53
N ARG A 172 14.94 -6.94 -20.39
CA ARG A 172 15.05 -8.30 -19.78
C ARG A 172 15.96 -8.44 -18.53
N GLN A 173 16.15 -7.38 -17.75
CA GLN A 173 17.04 -7.35 -16.58
C GLN A 173 16.50 -6.35 -15.56
N ASP A 174 15.41 -6.72 -14.89
CA ASP A 174 15.28 -6.84 -13.41
C ASP A 174 13.78 -6.98 -13.06
N PRO A 175 13.27 -8.19 -12.73
CA PRO A 175 11.83 -8.42 -12.53
C PRO A 175 11.26 -7.89 -11.20
N LYS A 176 12.07 -7.20 -10.36
CA LYS A 176 11.69 -6.68 -9.03
C LYS A 176 11.71 -5.15 -8.97
N LEU A 177 10.89 -4.52 -8.10
CA LEU A 177 11.02 -3.09 -7.78
C LEU A 177 12.19 -2.95 -6.80
N ALA A 178 13.41 -2.92 -7.35
CA ALA A 178 14.63 -2.92 -6.57
C ALA A 178 14.87 -1.56 -5.87
N LEU A 179 14.25 -1.30 -4.72
CA LEU A 179 14.39 -0.03 -3.98
C LEU A 179 15.80 0.18 -3.41
N GLU A 180 16.47 -0.91 -3.07
CA GLU A 180 17.83 -0.95 -2.53
C GLU A 180 18.91 -0.62 -3.56
N ALA A 181 18.62 -0.88 -4.84
CA ALA A 181 19.61 -0.77 -5.92
C ALA A 181 19.30 0.34 -6.93
N ASN A 182 18.05 0.79 -7.02
CA ASN A 182 17.62 1.75 -8.03
C ASN A 182 16.96 3.00 -7.40
N PRO A 183 17.64 4.17 -7.45
CA PRO A 183 17.11 5.40 -6.86
C PRO A 183 15.86 5.94 -7.59
N ASP A 184 15.65 5.58 -8.86
CA ASP A 184 14.43 5.97 -9.57
C ASP A 184 13.23 5.14 -9.13
N ASN A 185 13.42 3.85 -8.83
CA ASN A 185 12.40 3.01 -8.19
C ASN A 185 12.02 3.55 -6.81
N PHE A 186 13.02 3.99 -6.03
CA PHE A 186 12.79 4.63 -4.73
C PHE A 186 11.93 5.89 -4.86
N ARG A 187 12.27 6.78 -5.81
CA ARG A 187 11.49 8.01 -6.08
C ARG A 187 10.09 7.70 -6.61
N LEU A 188 9.95 6.67 -7.44
CA LEU A 188 8.67 6.24 -7.99
C LEU A 188 7.72 5.79 -6.88
N LEU A 189 8.20 4.94 -5.98
CA LEU A 189 7.40 4.47 -4.85
C LEU A 189 7.09 5.61 -3.87
N GLU A 190 8.05 6.49 -3.57
CA GLU A 190 7.82 7.67 -2.73
C GLU A 190 6.67 8.53 -3.26
N ARG A 191 6.68 8.89 -4.55
CA ARG A 191 5.59 9.67 -5.16
C ARG A 191 4.26 8.93 -5.14
N ALA A 192 4.27 7.62 -5.37
CA ALA A 192 3.07 6.81 -5.31
C ALA A 192 2.45 6.82 -3.91
N ILE A 193 3.25 6.69 -2.86
CA ILE A 193 2.78 6.75 -1.47
C ILE A 193 2.25 8.14 -1.13
N GLN A 194 2.98 9.22 -1.48
CA GLN A 194 2.52 10.60 -1.26
C GLN A 194 1.17 10.84 -1.92
N SER A 195 0.96 10.32 -3.15
CA SER A 195 -0.32 10.44 -3.84
C SER A 195 -1.47 9.66 -3.20
N ALA A 196 -1.21 8.69 -2.33
CA ALA A 196 -2.25 7.95 -1.60
C ALA A 196 -2.92 8.80 -0.51
N PHE A 197 -2.24 9.85 -0.03
CA PHE A 197 -2.83 10.88 0.85
C PHE A 197 -3.71 11.87 0.07
N GLY A 198 -3.57 11.88 -1.26
CA GLY A 198 -4.05 12.93 -2.15
C GLY A 198 -3.12 14.14 -2.09
N VAL A 199 -2.74 14.65 -3.27
CA VAL A 199 -1.54 15.49 -3.42
C VAL A 199 -1.80 16.98 -3.10
N GLN A 200 -3.07 17.39 -3.12
CA GLN A 200 -3.47 18.79 -3.09
C GLN A 200 -4.88 18.91 -2.54
N ALA A 201 -5.09 19.82 -1.57
CA ALA A 201 -6.42 20.22 -1.16
C ALA A 201 -7.16 20.89 -2.32
N CYS A 202 -8.43 20.56 -2.48
CA CYS A 202 -9.27 21.06 -3.57
C CYS A 202 -10.65 21.40 -3.02
N ASN A 203 -11.37 22.25 -3.74
CA ASN A 203 -12.79 22.50 -3.53
C ASN A 203 -13.62 22.02 -4.73
N GLU A 204 -12.98 21.89 -5.89
CA GLU A 204 -13.60 21.44 -7.13
C GLU A 204 -12.62 20.69 -8.03
N ASP A 205 -13.13 19.92 -9.00
CA ASP A 205 -12.31 19.12 -9.91
C ASP A 205 -11.29 19.94 -10.70
N SER A 206 -11.55 21.24 -10.92
CA SER A 206 -10.66 22.12 -11.68
C SER A 206 -9.31 22.31 -10.99
N ASP A 207 -9.29 22.26 -9.65
CA ASP A 207 -8.08 22.32 -8.82
C ASP A 207 -7.14 21.13 -9.07
N CYS A 208 -7.67 20.03 -9.60
CA CYS A 208 -6.97 18.76 -9.82
C CYS A 208 -6.56 18.53 -11.28
N SER A 209 -6.71 19.53 -12.14
CA SER A 209 -6.45 19.45 -13.58
C SER A 209 -5.01 19.06 -13.92
N GLU A 210 -4.01 19.53 -13.16
CA GLU A 210 -2.60 19.16 -13.35
C GLU A 210 -2.33 17.67 -13.05
N THR A 211 -3.11 17.08 -12.15
CA THR A 211 -3.00 15.66 -11.78
C THR A 211 -3.83 14.74 -12.67
N GLY A 212 -4.63 15.29 -13.59
CA GLY A 212 -5.63 14.52 -14.34
C GLY A 212 -6.72 13.91 -13.45
N GLY A 213 -6.92 14.49 -12.27
CA GLY A 213 -7.71 13.94 -11.18
C GLY A 213 -9.10 14.56 -11.04
N TRP A 214 -9.68 14.37 -9.87
CA TRP A 214 -10.94 14.95 -9.42
C TRP A 214 -10.87 15.26 -7.93
N CYS A 215 -11.76 16.12 -7.45
CA CYS A 215 -11.76 16.52 -6.06
C CYS A 215 -12.55 15.55 -5.19
N ARG A 216 -11.83 14.66 -4.50
CA ARG A 216 -12.43 13.64 -3.65
C ARG A 216 -12.71 14.19 -2.25
N LEU A 217 -13.97 14.14 -1.85
CA LEU A 217 -14.42 14.55 -0.52
C LEU A 217 -14.34 13.36 0.46
N PRO A 218 -14.29 13.62 1.78
CA PRO A 218 -14.46 12.59 2.78
C PRO A 218 -15.80 11.84 2.61
N ASP A 219 -15.80 10.53 2.90
CA ASP A 219 -17.01 9.72 2.80
C ASP A 219 -18.12 10.28 3.69
N GLY A 220 -19.34 10.39 3.14
CA GLY A 220 -20.48 10.99 3.82
C GLY A 220 -20.61 12.50 3.68
N ILE A 221 -19.63 13.17 3.08
CA ILE A 221 -19.58 14.62 2.90
C ILE A 221 -19.70 14.99 1.43
N CYS A 222 -20.67 15.84 1.08
CA CYS A 222 -20.98 16.21 -0.31
C CYS A 222 -20.65 17.67 -0.66
N GLY A 223 -19.85 18.35 0.16
CA GLY A 223 -19.28 19.65 -0.18
C GLY A 223 -18.23 20.10 0.84
N GLY A 224 -17.43 21.09 0.46
CA GLY A 224 -16.32 21.59 1.25
C GLY A 224 -14.96 21.17 0.68
N GLU A 225 -13.96 21.16 1.54
CA GLU A 225 -12.58 20.82 1.17
C GLU A 225 -12.43 19.30 0.96
N GLY A 226 -11.84 18.93 -0.17
CA GLY A 226 -11.45 17.57 -0.52
C GLY A 226 -9.97 17.50 -0.84
N VAL A 227 -9.57 16.37 -1.42
CA VAL A 227 -8.19 16.16 -1.87
C VAL A 227 -8.18 15.60 -3.29
N CYS A 228 -7.29 16.12 -4.13
CA CYS A 228 -7.12 15.65 -5.49
C CYS A 228 -6.75 14.17 -5.50
N ALA A 229 -7.59 13.38 -6.15
CA ALA A 229 -7.41 11.95 -6.38
C ALA A 229 -7.32 11.70 -7.89
N PRO A 230 -6.49 10.74 -8.34
CA PRO A 230 -6.51 10.33 -9.74
C PRO A 230 -7.89 9.77 -10.10
N ARG A 231 -8.35 10.02 -11.33
CA ARG A 231 -9.50 9.28 -11.85
C ARG A 231 -9.05 7.87 -12.21
N PRO A 232 -9.84 6.84 -11.90
CA PRO A 232 -9.59 5.52 -12.44
C PRO A 232 -9.50 5.57 -13.97
N LEU A 233 -8.49 4.93 -14.56
CA LEU A 233 -8.33 4.85 -16.02
C LEU A 233 -9.52 4.13 -16.66
N GLU A 234 -9.83 4.40 -17.92
CA GLU A 234 -10.98 3.79 -18.62
C GLU A 234 -10.94 2.24 -18.65
N SER A 235 -9.74 1.67 -18.70
CA SER A 235 -9.50 0.24 -18.53
C SER A 235 -9.87 -0.27 -17.13
N GLU A 236 -9.76 0.57 -16.09
CA GLU A 236 -10.09 0.26 -14.69
C GLU A 236 -11.61 0.27 -14.46
N VAL A 237 -12.31 1.19 -15.15
CA VAL A 237 -13.78 1.30 -15.12
C VAL A 237 -14.46 0.05 -15.69
N THR A 238 -13.84 -0.60 -16.67
CA THR A 238 -14.34 -1.85 -17.27
C THR A 238 -14.28 -3.03 -16.29
N GLN A 239 -13.53 -2.92 -15.19
CA GLN A 239 -13.47 -3.98 -14.19
C GLN A 239 -14.38 -3.76 -13.00
N CYS A 240 -14.78 -2.51 -12.75
CA CYS A 240 -15.75 -2.18 -11.71
C CYS A 240 -17.09 -2.94 -11.89
N TRP A 241 -17.43 -3.40 -13.11
CA TRP A 241 -18.70 -4.06 -13.41
C TRP A 241 -18.64 -5.59 -13.50
N GLU A 242 -17.47 -6.20 -13.74
CA GLU A 242 -17.35 -7.64 -13.99
C GLU A 242 -16.99 -8.49 -12.77
N THR A 243 -16.30 -7.94 -11.76
CA THR A 243 -15.61 -8.79 -10.75
C THR A 243 -15.90 -8.45 -9.30
N LEU A 244 -16.35 -7.23 -9.00
CA LEU A 244 -16.74 -6.85 -7.65
C LEU A 244 -18.20 -7.24 -7.41
N MET A 245 -18.48 -7.89 -6.28
CA MET A 245 -19.86 -8.16 -5.87
C MET A 245 -20.66 -6.85 -5.84
N PRO A 246 -21.91 -6.83 -6.34
CA PRO A 246 -22.73 -5.62 -6.33
C PRO A 246 -23.00 -5.19 -4.88
N GLN A 247 -22.45 -4.02 -4.52
CA GLN A 247 -22.59 -3.38 -3.21
C GLN A 247 -23.01 -1.93 -3.49
N PRO A 248 -24.30 -1.68 -3.75
CA PRO A 248 -24.75 -0.39 -4.28
C PRO A 248 -24.39 0.74 -3.33
N VAL A 249 -24.07 1.90 -3.88
CA VAL A 249 -23.72 3.11 -3.14
C VAL A 249 -24.38 4.33 -3.75
N CYS A 250 -24.69 5.33 -2.91
CA CYS A 250 -25.24 6.61 -3.35
C CYS A 250 -24.13 7.64 -3.45
N GLY A 251 -24.01 8.26 -4.62
CA GLY A 251 -23.07 9.36 -4.87
C GLY A 251 -23.58 10.71 -4.37
N CYS A 252 -22.67 11.64 -4.17
CA CYS A 252 -23.01 13.03 -3.83
C CYS A 252 -23.76 13.76 -4.95
N ASN A 253 -23.68 13.26 -6.19
CA ASN A 253 -24.51 13.71 -7.30
C ASN A 253 -25.96 13.17 -7.28
N GLY A 254 -26.33 12.33 -6.31
CA GLY A 254 -27.66 11.75 -6.19
C GLY A 254 -27.90 10.53 -7.09
N GLU A 255 -26.88 10.02 -7.76
CA GLU A 255 -26.97 8.81 -8.58
C GLU A 255 -26.55 7.56 -7.78
N THR A 256 -27.20 6.44 -8.08
CA THR A 256 -26.83 5.13 -7.52
C THR A 256 -25.81 4.46 -8.41
N TYR A 257 -24.71 4.02 -7.82
CA TYR A 257 -23.65 3.27 -8.48
C TYR A 257 -23.67 1.82 -8.02
N LEU A 258 -23.25 0.91 -8.91
CA LEU A 258 -23.19 -0.53 -8.67
C LEU A 258 -22.34 -0.88 -7.44
N ASN A 259 -21.25 -0.14 -7.25
CA ASN A 259 -20.30 -0.23 -6.16
C ASN A 259 -19.46 1.06 -6.09
N ARG A 260 -18.60 1.18 -5.07
CA ARG A 260 -17.78 2.39 -4.88
C ARG A 260 -16.70 2.57 -5.96
N CYS A 261 -16.27 1.51 -6.64
CA CYS A 261 -15.37 1.61 -7.80
C CYS A 261 -16.03 2.39 -8.94
N ALA A 262 -17.27 2.01 -9.30
CA ALA A 262 -18.03 2.71 -10.34
C ALA A 262 -18.34 4.17 -9.96
N LEU A 263 -18.52 4.44 -8.66
CA LEU A 263 -18.71 5.77 -8.10
C LEU A 263 -17.43 6.64 -8.26
N GLU A 264 -16.26 6.12 -7.88
CA GLU A 264 -14.99 6.84 -8.02
C GLU A 264 -14.58 7.02 -9.50
N ALA A 265 -14.88 6.04 -10.36
CA ALA A 265 -14.72 6.14 -11.81
C ALA A 265 -15.51 7.29 -12.42
N ALA A 266 -16.70 7.57 -11.88
CA ALA A 266 -17.52 8.71 -12.28
C ALA A 266 -17.00 10.05 -11.72
N GLY A 267 -15.97 10.05 -10.87
CA GLY A 267 -15.42 11.24 -10.23
C GLY A 267 -16.39 11.86 -9.23
N THR A 268 -17.18 11.04 -8.51
CA THR A 268 -18.07 11.52 -7.45
C THR A 268 -17.71 10.91 -6.10
N SER A 269 -18.02 11.61 -5.00
CA SER A 269 -17.73 11.16 -3.64
C SER A 269 -18.89 10.35 -3.06
N LEU A 270 -18.58 9.46 -2.11
CA LEU A 270 -19.59 8.63 -1.45
C LEU A 270 -20.47 9.50 -0.55
N ARG A 271 -21.79 9.44 -0.74
CA ARG A 271 -22.76 10.01 0.20
C ARG A 271 -23.13 9.00 1.29
N TYR A 272 -23.50 7.78 0.91
CA TYR A 272 -23.73 6.67 1.84
C TYR A 272 -23.78 5.33 1.10
N THR A 273 -23.62 4.23 1.83
CA THR A 273 -23.80 2.86 1.33
C THR A 273 -25.29 2.56 1.10
N GLY A 274 -25.61 1.87 0.02
CA GLY A 274 -26.98 1.59 -0.45
C GLY A 274 -27.39 2.45 -1.64
N THR A 275 -28.57 2.18 -2.20
CA THR A 275 -29.13 2.97 -3.30
C THR A 275 -29.59 4.35 -2.79
N CYS A 276 -29.55 5.37 -3.64
CA CYS A 276 -30.09 6.69 -3.31
C CYS A 276 -31.60 6.63 -3.01
N GLN A 277 -32.06 7.55 -2.14
CA GLN A 277 -33.45 7.71 -1.69
C GLN A 277 -34.06 9.01 -2.21
#